data_AF-A0A2D5B666-F1
#
_entry.id   AF-A0A2D5B666-F1
#
_cell.length_a   1.000
_cell.length_b   1.000
_cell.length_c   1.000
_cell.angle_alpha   90.00
_cell.angle_beta   90.00
_cell.angle_gamma   90.00
#
_symmetry.space_group_name_H-M   'P 1'
#
loop_
_entity.id
_entity.type
_entity.pdbx_description
1 polymer ?
#
loop_
_entity_poly.entity_id
_entity_poly.type
_entity_poly.pdbx_seq_one_letter_code
_entity_poly.pdbx_strand_id
1 'polypeptide(L)'
;MLCSLLMLLGITCGTQAQIAGLTESMKPEFFTRDLILFIEGLDLDETQQMIVEEMFLDYEQAFEVGLQGMNDEIEEIQGEIESLRDDPQQVLTLVLAPIERWMGQRELLGDELIENVRVILIPEQESKWMQFNRKLYIEQNFSQGNLSGESLNLNHIARDIALDPTMIEAIEPSVELWSIEVIRAMKRRGQLLRGPHATIMETIKASDTEEDIERRRDVVQARIEVRDANERGILAISQSLPEPLSTKFMDTAMMRAYPSAFRRTPAQRVLQTAANNTDYSAELQAAVGALNEQYLLELAAMNDRILISIRENEPEQEFANIRNRERKLDGEESVKFVSPTKAIISERKELGLEYIKRLRELLSPEQFNELEGARRFAPPTTRTNGQGRISDGSGSATNISAGGTGQSKDRGMMPAGKKPGRDPNSDVTNNKKPKGKSKGPRRD
;
A
#
# COMPACT_ATOMS: atom_id res chain seq x y z
N MET A 1 14.95 -16.49 -1.19
CA MET A 1 15.17 -17.91 -1.59
C MET A 1 13.85 -18.58 -1.98
N LEU A 2 12.80 -18.48 -1.15
CA LEU A 2 11.47 -19.06 -1.40
C LEU A 2 10.80 -18.63 -2.72
N CYS A 3 10.83 -17.34 -3.08
CA CYS A 3 10.30 -16.88 -4.38
C CYS A 3 11.03 -17.48 -5.59
N SER A 4 12.33 -17.76 -5.47
CA SER A 4 13.09 -18.42 -6.52
C SER A 4 12.72 -19.90 -6.64
N LEU A 5 12.46 -20.56 -5.51
CA LEU A 5 12.02 -21.96 -5.43
C LEU A 5 10.60 -22.13 -6.01
N LEU A 6 9.67 -21.25 -5.63
CA LEU A 6 8.29 -21.23 -6.13
C LEU A 6 8.21 -20.89 -7.64
N MET A 7 9.10 -20.03 -8.15
CA MET A 7 9.21 -19.76 -9.58
C MET A 7 9.83 -20.93 -10.37
N LEU A 8 10.74 -21.70 -9.77
CA LEU A 8 11.31 -22.92 -10.36
C LEU A 8 10.26 -24.04 -10.51
N LEU A 9 9.23 -24.06 -9.67
CA LEU A 9 8.13 -25.04 -9.69
C LEU A 9 6.98 -24.67 -10.65
N GLY A 10 7.13 -23.63 -11.48
CA GLY A 10 6.15 -23.29 -12.51
C GLY A 10 4.82 -22.75 -11.98
N ILE A 11 4.78 -22.29 -10.72
CA ILE A 11 3.55 -21.79 -10.10
C ILE A 11 3.28 -20.35 -10.61
N THR A 12 2.44 -20.22 -11.63
CA THR A 12 2.14 -18.92 -12.27
C THR A 12 1.11 -18.11 -11.49
N CYS A 13 1.44 -16.84 -11.23
CA CYS A 13 0.65 -15.59 -11.04
C CYS A 13 -0.66 -15.55 -10.21
N GLY A 14 -1.42 -16.64 -10.06
CA GLY A 14 -2.56 -16.74 -9.13
C GLY A 14 -2.15 -16.66 -7.65
N THR A 15 -0.85 -16.77 -7.41
CA THR A 15 -0.15 -16.80 -6.12
C THR A 15 0.12 -15.43 -5.50
N GLN A 16 -0.17 -14.28 -6.13
CA GLN A 16 0.22 -13.00 -5.53
C GLN A 16 -0.44 -12.72 -4.17
N ALA A 17 -1.70 -13.10 -3.96
CA ALA A 17 -2.37 -12.96 -2.66
C ALA A 17 -1.86 -13.98 -1.61
N GLN A 18 -1.52 -15.20 -2.05
CA GLN A 18 -0.99 -16.26 -1.19
C GLN A 18 0.48 -16.00 -0.81
N ILE A 19 1.29 -15.50 -1.74
CA ILE A 19 2.67 -15.02 -1.53
C ILE A 19 2.66 -13.77 -0.63
N ALA A 20 1.64 -12.91 -0.72
CA ALA A 20 1.49 -11.80 0.21
C ALA A 20 1.22 -12.29 1.65
N GLY A 21 0.32 -13.27 1.84
CA GLY A 21 0.10 -13.90 3.16
C GLY A 21 1.35 -14.59 3.70
N LEU A 22 2.14 -15.21 2.83
CA LEU A 22 3.41 -15.83 3.15
C LEU A 22 4.54 -14.83 3.46
N THR A 23 4.51 -13.65 2.83
CA THR A 23 5.47 -12.59 3.16
C THR A 23 5.11 -11.96 4.50
N GLU A 24 3.81 -11.86 4.80
CA GLU A 24 3.33 -11.38 6.08
C GLU A 24 3.60 -12.37 7.21
N SER A 25 3.63 -13.68 6.96
CA SER A 25 4.01 -14.70 7.95
C SER A 25 5.48 -14.62 8.40
N MET A 26 6.33 -13.94 7.61
CA MET A 26 7.76 -13.75 7.93
C MET A 26 8.03 -12.47 8.72
N LYS A 27 6.99 -11.71 9.06
CA LYS A 27 7.11 -10.55 9.92
C LYS A 27 6.57 -10.88 11.31
N PRO A 28 7.15 -10.28 12.37
CA PRO A 28 6.56 -10.37 13.69
C PRO A 28 5.20 -9.67 13.68
N GLU A 29 4.32 -10.15 14.55
CA GLU A 29 2.99 -9.57 14.73
C GLU A 29 3.06 -8.24 15.48
N PHE A 30 4.00 -8.15 16.43
CA PHE A 30 4.29 -6.94 17.20
C PHE A 30 5.74 -6.52 16.97
N PHE A 31 5.98 -5.23 16.82
CA PHE A 31 7.32 -4.65 16.73
C PHE A 31 7.60 -3.84 18.00
N THR A 32 8.87 -3.61 18.34
CA THR A 32 9.24 -2.71 19.45
C THR A 32 8.57 -1.34 19.38
N ARG A 33 8.32 -0.81 18.18
CA ARG A 33 7.60 0.48 18.02
C ARG A 33 6.15 0.44 18.54
N ASP A 34 5.55 -0.74 18.58
CA ASP A 34 4.17 -0.96 19.02
C ASP A 34 4.08 -0.93 20.55
N LEU A 35 5.20 -1.09 21.27
CA LEU A 35 5.30 -0.90 22.72
C LEU A 35 4.64 0.40 23.19
N ILE A 36 4.84 1.50 22.45
CA ILE A 36 4.24 2.80 22.78
C ILE A 36 2.71 2.70 22.86
N LEU A 37 2.09 1.86 22.03
CA LEU A 37 0.64 1.65 22.06
C LEU A 37 0.19 0.93 23.33
N PHE A 38 0.99 0.00 23.86
CA PHE A 38 0.73 -0.69 25.13
C PHE A 38 0.87 0.27 26.30
N ILE A 39 1.98 1.04 26.32
CA ILE A 39 2.26 2.02 27.38
C ILE A 39 1.15 3.07 27.45
N GLU A 40 0.84 3.73 26.32
CA GLU A 40 -0.20 4.76 26.25
C GLU A 40 -1.61 4.18 26.39
N GLY A 41 -1.86 2.98 25.88
CA GLY A 41 -3.19 2.38 25.84
C GLY A 41 -3.64 1.79 27.16
N LEU A 42 -2.69 1.37 28.01
CA LEU A 42 -2.95 0.76 29.31
C LEU A 42 -2.53 1.65 30.48
N ASP A 43 -1.96 2.84 30.20
CA ASP A 43 -1.37 3.75 31.20
C ASP A 43 -0.41 2.99 32.14
N LEU A 44 0.58 2.31 31.54
CA LEU A 44 1.57 1.54 32.27
C LEU A 44 2.50 2.46 33.08
N ASP A 45 2.76 2.12 34.33
CA ASP A 45 3.75 2.85 35.14
C ASP A 45 5.20 2.51 34.74
N GLU A 46 6.19 3.25 35.23
CA GLU A 46 7.62 3.04 34.88
C GLU A 46 8.11 1.61 35.15
N THR A 47 7.60 0.94 36.18
CA THR A 47 8.01 -0.44 36.50
C THR A 47 7.39 -1.42 35.53
N GLN A 48 6.09 -1.27 35.24
CA GLN A 48 5.40 -2.08 34.24
C GLN A 48 5.98 -1.86 32.84
N GLN A 49 6.35 -0.63 32.49
CA GLN A 49 7.01 -0.31 31.22
C GLN A 49 8.29 -1.12 31.05
N MET A 50 9.18 -1.15 32.05
CA MET A 50 10.40 -1.97 32.00
C MET A 50 10.11 -3.47 31.86
N ILE A 51 9.06 -3.97 32.52
CA ILE A 51 8.65 -5.37 32.42
C ILE A 51 8.14 -5.69 31.00
N VAL A 52 7.29 -4.84 30.43
CA VAL A 52 6.76 -5.02 29.07
C VAL A 52 7.87 -4.87 28.03
N GLU A 53 8.82 -3.96 28.23
CA GLU A 53 10.01 -3.84 27.37
C GLU A 53 10.78 -5.16 27.31
N GLU A 54 11.06 -5.79 28.45
CA GLU A 54 11.73 -7.10 28.49
C GLU A 54 10.88 -8.19 27.81
N MET A 55 9.56 -8.20 28.02
CA MET A 55 8.66 -9.15 27.34
C MET A 55 8.70 -8.99 25.81
N PHE A 56 8.81 -7.75 25.31
CA PHE A 56 8.96 -7.48 23.87
C PHE A 56 10.31 -7.98 23.34
N LEU A 57 11.38 -7.80 24.11
CA LEU A 57 12.71 -8.32 23.74
C LEU A 57 12.71 -9.86 23.68
N ASP A 58 12.10 -10.51 24.68
CA ASP A 58 11.93 -11.97 24.71
C ASP A 58 11.09 -12.47 23.53
N TYR A 59 9.99 -11.76 23.21
CA TYR A 59 9.15 -12.05 22.05
C TYR A 59 9.92 -11.93 20.73
N GLU A 60 10.68 -10.84 20.54
CA GLU A 60 11.49 -10.64 19.34
C GLU A 60 12.55 -11.72 19.20
N GLN A 61 13.23 -12.08 20.29
CA GLN A 61 14.21 -13.17 20.30
C GLN A 61 13.55 -14.52 19.96
N ALA A 62 12.43 -14.85 20.57
CA ALA A 62 11.69 -16.09 20.29
C ALA A 62 11.22 -16.13 18.83
N PHE A 63 10.78 -14.99 18.30
CA PHE A 63 10.41 -14.86 16.90
C PHE A 63 11.60 -15.13 15.96
N GLU A 64 12.77 -14.52 16.22
CA GLU A 64 13.98 -14.72 15.42
C GLU A 64 14.45 -16.19 15.45
N VAL A 65 14.44 -16.81 16.64
CA VAL A 65 14.80 -18.23 16.82
C VAL A 65 13.85 -19.13 16.03
N GLY A 66 12.54 -18.89 16.12
CA GLY A 66 11.56 -19.69 15.39
C GLY A 66 11.64 -19.50 13.87
N LEU A 67 11.88 -18.27 13.41
CA LEU A 67 12.11 -17.99 11.98
C LEU A 67 13.39 -18.66 11.47
N GLN A 68 14.46 -18.66 12.27
CA GLN A 68 15.68 -19.38 11.95
C GLN A 68 15.42 -20.89 11.88
N GLY A 69 14.72 -21.46 12.87
CA GLY A 69 14.36 -22.88 12.88
C GLY A 69 13.56 -23.30 11.64
N MET A 70 12.60 -22.48 11.21
CA MET A 70 11.88 -22.72 9.95
C MET A 70 12.81 -22.72 8.73
N ASN A 71 13.77 -21.79 8.67
CA ASN A 71 14.74 -21.74 7.56
C ASN A 71 15.68 -22.96 7.57
N ASP A 72 16.13 -23.38 8.74
CA ASP A 72 17.00 -24.55 8.92
C ASP A 72 16.28 -25.83 8.48
N GLU A 73 15.00 -26.00 8.85
CA GLU A 73 14.16 -27.11 8.36
C GLU A 73 14.03 -27.11 6.83
N ILE A 74 13.80 -25.93 6.22
CA ILE A 74 13.73 -25.80 4.76
C ILE A 74 15.07 -26.15 4.11
N GLU A 75 16.20 -25.79 4.72
CA GLU A 75 17.54 -26.12 4.23
C GLU A 75 17.82 -27.62 4.29
N GLU A 76 17.45 -28.30 5.38
CA GLU A 76 17.58 -29.75 5.52
C GLU A 76 16.81 -30.51 4.44
N ILE A 77 15.60 -30.04 4.12
CA ILE A 77 14.73 -30.63 3.09
C ILE A 77 15.27 -30.40 1.67
N GLN A 78 16.22 -29.48 1.43
CA GLN A 78 16.77 -29.23 0.08
C GLN A 78 17.38 -30.48 -0.56
N GLY A 79 18.03 -31.33 0.22
CA GLY A 79 18.58 -32.60 -0.27
C GLY A 79 17.49 -33.58 -0.74
N GLU A 80 16.34 -33.60 -0.05
CA GLU A 80 15.18 -34.41 -0.43
C GLU A 80 14.47 -33.84 -1.67
N ILE A 81 14.39 -32.52 -1.81
CA ILE A 81 13.81 -31.83 -2.97
C ILE A 81 14.54 -32.21 -4.26
N GLU A 82 15.87 -32.32 -4.22
CA GLU A 82 16.65 -32.71 -5.39
C GLU A 82 16.31 -34.14 -5.86
N SER A 83 16.02 -35.03 -4.92
CA SER A 83 15.59 -36.41 -5.21
C SER A 83 14.14 -36.52 -5.68
N LEU A 84 13.29 -35.56 -5.31
CA LEU A 84 11.86 -35.51 -5.62
C LEU A 84 11.52 -34.53 -6.75
N ARG A 85 12.52 -34.12 -7.53
CA ARG A 85 12.37 -33.12 -8.59
C ARG A 85 11.28 -33.47 -9.62
N ASP A 86 11.02 -34.76 -9.82
CA ASP A 86 10.02 -35.26 -10.76
C ASP A 86 8.59 -35.31 -10.18
N ASP A 87 8.41 -35.03 -8.87
CA ASP A 87 7.10 -34.88 -8.21
C ASP A 87 6.94 -33.48 -7.59
N PRO A 88 6.47 -32.49 -8.37
CA PRO A 88 6.26 -31.13 -7.91
C PRO A 88 5.27 -30.99 -6.74
N GLN A 89 4.29 -31.90 -6.61
CA GLN A 89 3.31 -31.82 -5.53
C GLN A 89 3.91 -32.27 -4.19
N GLN A 90 4.73 -33.31 -4.23
CA GLN A 90 5.43 -33.77 -3.04
C GLN A 90 6.46 -32.75 -2.57
N VAL A 91 7.22 -32.13 -3.50
CA VAL A 91 8.13 -31.01 -3.19
C VAL A 91 7.37 -29.85 -2.55
N LEU A 92 6.22 -29.46 -3.09
CA LEU A 92 5.42 -28.38 -2.53
C LEU A 92 4.94 -28.69 -1.10
N THR A 93 4.49 -29.92 -0.86
CA THR A 93 4.03 -30.35 0.47
C THR A 93 5.17 -30.30 1.50
N LEU A 94 6.35 -30.77 1.12
CA LEU A 94 7.54 -30.74 1.98
C LEU A 94 7.97 -29.31 2.33
N VAL A 95 7.90 -28.38 1.38
CA VAL A 95 8.28 -26.98 1.61
C VAL A 95 7.23 -26.21 2.42
N LEU A 96 5.93 -26.51 2.24
CA LEU A 96 4.87 -25.80 2.95
C LEU A 96 4.72 -26.23 4.42
N ALA A 97 5.06 -27.48 4.77
CA ALA A 97 4.85 -27.98 6.13
C ALA A 97 5.64 -27.21 7.22
N PRO A 98 6.95 -26.89 7.05
CA PRO A 98 7.68 -26.04 8.00
C PRO A 98 7.06 -24.65 8.14
N ILE A 99 6.59 -24.08 7.03
CA ILE A 99 5.96 -22.75 6.99
C ILE A 99 4.65 -22.75 7.77
N GLU A 100 3.79 -23.74 7.56
CA GLU A 100 2.51 -23.86 8.28
C GLU A 100 2.72 -24.03 9.79
N ARG A 101 3.71 -24.84 10.19
CA ARG A 101 4.08 -25.01 11.59
C ARG A 101 4.57 -23.69 12.19
N TRP A 102 5.43 -22.98 11.47
CA TRP A 102 5.93 -21.67 11.87
C TRP A 102 4.80 -20.65 12.02
N MET A 103 3.85 -20.61 11.07
CA MET A 103 2.69 -19.72 11.14
C MET A 103 1.88 -19.95 12.41
N GLY A 104 1.64 -21.21 12.79
CA GLY A 104 0.95 -21.54 14.03
C GLY A 104 1.74 -21.16 15.28
N GLN A 105 3.05 -21.42 15.31
CA GLN A 105 3.93 -20.99 16.41
C GLN A 105 3.96 -19.47 16.56
N ARG A 106 4.02 -18.73 15.46
CA ARG A 106 4.03 -17.28 15.46
C ARG A 106 2.74 -16.70 16.06
N GLU A 107 1.58 -17.24 15.71
CA GLU A 107 0.29 -16.83 16.29
C GLU A 107 0.29 -17.08 17.80
N LEU A 108 0.79 -18.24 18.25
CA LEU A 108 0.94 -18.53 19.69
C LEU A 108 1.89 -17.56 20.41
N LEU A 109 3.03 -17.20 19.81
CA LEU A 109 3.95 -16.21 20.38
C LEU A 109 3.27 -14.85 20.57
N GLY A 110 2.43 -14.44 19.60
CA GLY A 110 1.65 -13.21 19.70
C GLY A 110 0.64 -13.27 20.84
N ASP A 111 -0.15 -14.34 20.92
CA ASP A 111 -1.12 -14.58 21.99
C ASP A 111 -0.45 -14.62 23.37
N GLU A 112 0.70 -15.29 23.49
CA GLU A 112 1.49 -15.35 24.72
C GLU A 112 1.97 -13.97 25.17
N LEU A 113 2.48 -13.13 24.26
CA LEU A 113 2.87 -11.76 24.59
C LEU A 113 1.68 -10.97 25.14
N ILE A 114 0.52 -11.04 24.48
CA ILE A 114 -0.69 -10.33 24.90
C ILE A 114 -1.17 -10.79 26.27
N GLU A 115 -1.23 -12.09 26.52
CA GLU A 115 -1.64 -12.63 27.82
C GLU A 115 -0.62 -12.30 28.93
N ASN A 116 0.69 -12.36 28.63
CA ASN A 116 1.74 -11.98 29.59
C ASN A 116 1.62 -10.51 30.01
N VAL A 117 1.36 -9.60 29.06
CA VAL A 117 1.10 -8.20 29.38
C VAL A 117 -0.16 -8.05 30.22
N ARG A 118 -1.22 -8.80 29.92
CA ARG A 118 -2.47 -8.75 30.68
C ARG A 118 -2.27 -9.15 32.15
N VAL A 119 -1.43 -10.16 32.42
CA VAL A 119 -1.17 -10.68 33.77
C VAL A 119 -0.57 -9.64 34.72
N ILE A 120 0.20 -8.68 34.20
CA ILE A 120 0.86 -7.66 35.03
C ILE A 120 -0.01 -6.41 35.26
N LEU A 121 -1.23 -6.37 34.71
CA LEU A 121 -2.12 -5.23 34.84
C LEU A 121 -2.79 -5.19 36.20
N ILE A 122 -2.93 -3.99 36.76
CA ILE A 122 -3.77 -3.76 37.95
C ILE A 122 -5.26 -3.66 37.53
N PRO A 123 -6.22 -3.82 38.47
CA PRO A 123 -7.65 -3.83 38.13
C PRO A 123 -8.13 -2.59 37.34
N GLU A 124 -7.60 -1.41 37.65
CA GLU A 124 -7.91 -0.17 36.94
C GLU A 124 -7.47 -0.21 35.47
N GLN A 125 -6.31 -0.82 35.18
CA GLN A 125 -5.80 -1.00 33.82
C GLN A 125 -6.53 -2.12 33.09
N GLU A 126 -6.86 -3.21 33.78
CA GLU A 126 -7.65 -4.31 33.20
C GLU A 126 -9.02 -3.82 32.70
N SER A 127 -9.60 -2.80 33.35
CA SER A 127 -10.85 -2.18 32.88
C SER A 127 -10.73 -1.57 31.47
N LYS A 128 -9.53 -1.16 31.05
CA LYS A 128 -9.22 -0.60 29.71
C LYS A 128 -8.91 -1.67 28.68
N TRP A 129 -8.71 -2.92 29.10
CA TRP A 129 -8.25 -4.02 28.25
C TRP A 129 -9.10 -4.22 27.00
N MET A 130 -10.42 -4.08 27.11
CA MET A 130 -11.32 -4.23 25.97
C MET A 130 -11.10 -3.13 24.92
N GLN A 131 -10.97 -1.87 25.35
CA GLN A 131 -10.75 -0.74 24.44
C GLN A 131 -9.35 -0.81 23.82
N PHE A 132 -8.34 -1.16 24.63
CA PHE A 132 -6.98 -1.40 24.19
C PHE A 132 -6.92 -2.46 23.08
N ASN A 133 -7.50 -3.65 23.31
CA ASN A 133 -7.51 -4.73 22.31
C ASN A 133 -8.19 -4.33 21.00
N ARG A 134 -9.25 -3.52 21.06
CA ARG A 134 -9.89 -3.01 19.85
C ARG A 134 -8.95 -2.11 19.06
N LYS A 135 -8.30 -1.15 19.74
CA LYS A 135 -7.32 -0.24 19.13
C LYS A 135 -6.14 -1.02 18.53
N LEU A 136 -5.61 -1.99 19.27
CA LEU A 136 -4.51 -2.85 18.85
C LEU A 136 -4.88 -3.68 17.61
N TYR A 137 -6.04 -4.34 17.63
CA TYR A 137 -6.51 -5.13 16.49
C TYR A 137 -6.67 -4.29 15.22
N ILE A 138 -7.21 -3.07 15.34
CA ILE A 138 -7.33 -2.13 14.21
C ILE A 138 -5.94 -1.76 13.69
N GLU A 139 -4.98 -1.46 14.56
CA GLU A 139 -3.63 -1.08 14.19
C GLU A 139 -2.88 -2.18 13.42
N GLN A 140 -3.08 -3.44 13.80
CA GLN A 140 -2.47 -4.57 13.09
C GLN A 140 -3.12 -4.83 11.72
N ASN A 141 -4.42 -4.58 11.59
CA ASN A 141 -5.21 -5.06 10.45
C ASN A 141 -5.62 -3.99 9.44
N PHE A 142 -5.40 -2.69 9.72
CA PHE A 142 -5.81 -1.62 8.79
C PHE A 142 -4.99 -1.62 7.47
N SER A 143 -3.74 -2.06 7.50
CA SER A 143 -2.83 -2.03 6.33
C SER A 143 -3.19 -3.03 5.22
N GLN A 144 -4.04 -4.02 5.51
CA GLN A 144 -4.44 -5.09 4.58
C GLN A 144 -5.51 -4.66 3.56
N GLY A 145 -5.82 -3.36 3.49
CA GLY A 145 -6.86 -2.84 2.61
C GLY A 145 -6.42 -2.72 1.16
N ASN A 146 -7.33 -3.04 0.24
CA ASN A 146 -7.11 -2.95 -1.20
C ASN A 146 -7.99 -1.86 -1.83
N LEU A 147 -9.13 -1.55 -1.21
CA LEU A 147 -10.03 -0.49 -1.68
C LEU A 147 -9.68 0.84 -1.01
N SER A 148 -9.90 1.94 -1.72
CA SER A 148 -9.83 3.28 -1.13
C SER A 148 -10.82 3.38 0.04
N GLY A 149 -10.40 3.98 1.15
CA GLY A 149 -11.17 4.08 2.39
C GLY A 149 -11.17 2.83 3.29
N GLU A 150 -10.64 1.70 2.83
CA GLU A 150 -10.53 0.48 3.64
C GLU A 150 -9.42 0.58 4.70
N SER A 151 -8.26 1.13 4.31
CA SER A 151 -7.06 1.25 5.16
C SER A 151 -7.04 2.54 5.99
N LEU A 152 -8.10 2.78 6.76
CA LEU A 152 -8.24 3.96 7.59
C LEU A 152 -8.24 3.60 9.08
N ASN A 153 -7.40 4.27 9.87
CA ASN A 153 -7.47 4.23 11.33
C ASN A 153 -7.95 5.60 11.85
N LEU A 154 -9.19 5.68 12.33
CA LEU A 154 -9.77 6.93 12.83
C LEU A 154 -9.12 7.40 14.14
N ASN A 155 -8.51 6.49 14.93
CA ASN A 155 -7.76 6.86 16.12
C ASN A 155 -6.55 7.74 15.76
N HIS A 156 -5.86 7.44 14.66
CA HIS A 156 -4.75 8.26 14.19
C HIS A 156 -5.20 9.65 13.79
N ILE A 157 -6.37 9.76 13.14
CA ILE A 157 -6.90 11.07 12.73
C ILE A 157 -7.30 11.89 13.96
N ALA A 158 -7.96 11.28 14.95
CA ALA A 158 -8.29 11.95 16.20
C ALA A 158 -7.04 12.45 16.93
N ARG A 159 -5.98 11.63 16.98
CA ARG A 159 -4.68 12.01 17.58
C ARG A 159 -4.02 13.16 16.83
N ASP A 160 -3.97 13.11 15.50
CA ASP A 160 -3.26 14.11 14.68
C ASP A 160 -3.93 15.49 14.69
N ILE A 161 -5.24 15.53 14.97
CA ILE A 161 -5.97 16.80 15.12
C ILE A 161 -5.71 17.44 16.49
N ALA A 162 -5.14 16.68 17.43
CA ALA A 162 -4.82 17.09 18.79
C ALA A 162 -6.05 17.60 19.54
N LEU A 163 -7.09 16.76 19.61
CA LEU A 163 -8.29 17.02 20.40
C LEU A 163 -7.93 17.13 21.89
N ASP A 164 -8.54 18.09 22.59
CA ASP A 164 -8.39 18.18 24.04
C ASP A 164 -9.20 17.07 24.74
N PRO A 165 -8.93 16.78 26.03
CA PRO A 165 -9.57 15.67 26.75
C PRO A 165 -11.10 15.71 26.72
N THR A 166 -11.71 16.90 26.78
CA THR A 166 -13.18 17.03 26.78
C THR A 166 -13.78 16.61 25.43
N MET A 167 -13.07 16.89 24.34
CA MET A 167 -13.48 16.48 22.99
C MET A 167 -13.24 14.98 22.76
N ILE A 168 -12.18 14.42 23.34
CA ILE A 168 -11.92 12.97 23.30
C ILE A 168 -13.06 12.22 23.99
N GLU A 169 -13.47 12.65 25.19
CA GLU A 169 -14.63 12.08 25.89
C GLU A 169 -15.93 12.23 25.07
N ALA A 170 -16.12 13.37 24.40
CA ALA A 170 -17.32 13.61 23.59
C ALA A 170 -17.44 12.67 22.37
N ILE A 171 -16.31 12.29 21.75
CA ILE A 171 -16.32 11.38 20.59
C ILE A 171 -16.23 9.90 20.99
N GLU A 172 -15.92 9.60 22.25
CA GLU A 172 -15.69 8.23 22.72
C GLU A 172 -16.82 7.25 22.34
N PRO A 173 -18.12 7.57 22.52
CA PRO A 173 -19.20 6.67 22.10
C PRO A 173 -19.21 6.37 20.60
N SER A 174 -18.91 7.38 19.77
CA SER A 174 -18.83 7.25 18.31
C SER A 174 -17.61 6.43 17.88
N VAL A 175 -16.46 6.64 18.53
CA VAL A 175 -15.23 5.86 18.32
C VAL A 175 -15.44 4.41 18.73
N GLU A 176 -16.12 4.17 19.85
CA GLU A 176 -16.39 2.81 20.33
C GLU A 176 -17.28 2.05 19.34
N LEU A 177 -18.39 2.66 18.92
CA LEU A 177 -19.31 2.05 17.96
C LEU A 177 -18.61 1.74 16.64
N TRP A 178 -17.84 2.70 16.10
CA TRP A 178 -17.03 2.48 14.90
C TRP A 178 -16.05 1.32 15.08
N SER A 179 -15.33 1.26 16.22
CA SER A 179 -14.36 0.21 16.51
C SER A 179 -15.01 -1.17 16.49
N ILE A 180 -16.20 -1.33 17.07
CA ILE A 180 -16.95 -2.59 17.04
C ILE A 180 -17.32 -2.98 15.60
N GLU A 181 -17.85 -2.04 14.83
CA GLU A 181 -18.28 -2.28 13.45
C GLU A 181 -17.11 -2.65 12.53
N VAL A 182 -16.03 -1.86 12.56
CA VAL A 182 -14.88 -2.07 11.67
C VAL A 182 -14.16 -3.38 12.02
N ILE A 183 -14.02 -3.72 13.31
CA ILE A 183 -13.40 -4.98 13.73
C ILE A 183 -14.23 -6.17 13.27
N ARG A 184 -15.57 -6.10 13.38
CA ARG A 184 -16.44 -7.17 12.88
C ARG A 184 -16.25 -7.38 11.38
N ALA A 185 -16.20 -6.30 10.60
CA ALA A 185 -15.97 -6.36 9.17
C ALA A 185 -14.57 -6.88 8.82
N MET A 186 -13.53 -6.43 9.53
CA MET A 186 -12.14 -6.88 9.35
C MET A 186 -11.99 -8.37 9.69
N LYS A 187 -12.63 -8.86 10.77
CA LYS A 187 -12.63 -10.28 11.14
C LYS A 187 -13.29 -11.13 10.05
N ARG A 188 -14.45 -10.69 9.52
CA ARG A 188 -15.10 -11.38 8.40
C ARG A 188 -14.19 -11.43 7.16
N ARG A 189 -13.58 -10.30 6.79
CA ARG A 189 -12.60 -10.22 5.69
C ARG A 189 -11.44 -11.19 5.93
N GLY A 190 -10.85 -11.18 7.13
CA GLY A 190 -9.73 -12.04 7.51
C GLY A 190 -10.06 -13.53 7.44
N GLN A 191 -11.24 -13.92 7.95
CA GLN A 191 -11.75 -15.30 7.85
C GLN A 191 -11.90 -15.74 6.39
N LEU A 192 -12.52 -14.90 5.56
CA LEU A 192 -12.68 -15.19 4.13
C LEU A 192 -11.34 -15.28 3.40
N LEU A 193 -10.38 -14.39 3.72
CA LEU A 193 -9.04 -14.42 3.12
C LEU A 193 -8.27 -15.69 3.48
N ARG A 194 -8.32 -16.12 4.74
CA ARG A 194 -7.73 -17.38 5.22
C ARG A 194 -8.35 -18.59 4.53
N GLY A 195 -9.65 -18.54 4.27
CA GLY A 195 -10.40 -19.63 3.65
C GLY A 195 -10.79 -20.72 4.66
N PRO A 196 -11.55 -21.74 4.22
CA PRO A 196 -12.08 -22.78 5.08
C PRO A 196 -11.09 -23.93 5.36
N HIS A 197 -9.96 -23.96 4.65
CA HIS A 197 -9.02 -25.07 4.70
C HIS A 197 -8.01 -24.92 5.84
N ALA A 198 -7.61 -26.05 6.42
CA ALA A 198 -6.66 -26.07 7.54
C ALA A 198 -5.22 -25.86 7.07
N THR A 199 -4.93 -26.21 5.80
CA THR A 199 -3.59 -26.12 5.21
C THR A 199 -3.57 -25.27 3.94
N ILE A 200 -2.42 -24.67 3.66
CA ILE A 200 -2.10 -23.96 2.42
C ILE A 200 -2.22 -24.95 1.25
N MET A 201 -1.81 -26.21 1.43
CA MET A 201 -1.88 -27.21 0.37
C MET A 201 -3.33 -27.52 -0.06
N GLU A 202 -4.25 -27.68 0.89
CA GLU A 202 -5.68 -27.82 0.61
C GLU A 202 -6.23 -26.59 -0.13
N THR A 203 -5.82 -25.39 0.30
CA THR A 203 -6.20 -24.13 -0.36
C THR A 203 -5.70 -24.07 -1.81
N ILE A 204 -4.49 -24.56 -2.09
CA ILE A 204 -3.94 -24.64 -3.45
C ILE A 204 -4.72 -25.65 -4.29
N LYS A 205 -5.06 -26.82 -3.72
CA LYS A 205 -5.85 -27.85 -4.42
C LYS A 205 -7.27 -27.38 -4.73
N ALA A 206 -7.87 -26.59 -3.85
CA ALA A 206 -9.18 -26.00 -4.02
C ALA A 206 -9.17 -24.67 -4.80
N SER A 207 -7.99 -24.18 -5.20
CA SER A 207 -7.87 -22.98 -6.03
C SER A 207 -8.66 -23.16 -7.33
N ASP A 208 -9.29 -22.08 -7.79
CA ASP A 208 -9.99 -22.04 -9.07
C ASP A 208 -11.24 -22.94 -9.17
N THR A 209 -11.70 -23.49 -8.04
CA THR A 209 -13.03 -24.10 -7.93
C THR A 209 -14.12 -23.02 -7.88
N GLU A 210 -15.36 -23.39 -8.19
CA GLU A 210 -16.51 -22.48 -8.07
C GLU A 210 -16.63 -21.91 -6.64
N GLU A 211 -16.36 -22.73 -5.63
CA GLU A 211 -16.34 -22.31 -4.21
C GLU A 211 -15.24 -21.27 -3.94
N ASP A 212 -14.03 -21.43 -4.49
CA ASP A 212 -12.95 -20.43 -4.37
C ASP A 212 -13.32 -19.11 -5.07
N ILE A 213 -13.96 -19.19 -6.23
CA ILE A 213 -14.42 -18.03 -6.99
C ILE A 213 -15.50 -17.27 -6.20
N GLU A 214 -16.50 -17.96 -5.67
CA GLU A 214 -17.55 -17.36 -4.84
C GLU A 214 -16.96 -16.72 -3.59
N ARG A 215 -16.06 -17.43 -2.88
CA ARG A 215 -15.34 -16.88 -1.73
C ARG A 215 -14.58 -15.60 -2.08
N ARG A 216 -13.95 -15.50 -3.26
CA ARG A 216 -13.27 -14.27 -3.70
C ARG A 216 -14.26 -13.12 -3.89
N ARG A 217 -15.48 -13.38 -4.38
CA ARG A 217 -16.53 -12.35 -4.46
C ARG A 217 -16.95 -11.91 -3.06
N ASP A 218 -17.10 -12.84 -2.12
CA ASP A 218 -17.37 -12.53 -0.71
C ASP A 218 -16.25 -11.72 -0.06
N VAL A 219 -14.98 -11.99 -0.40
CA VAL A 219 -13.85 -11.16 0.05
C VAL A 219 -14.03 -9.72 -0.42
N VAL A 220 -14.39 -9.49 -1.69
CA VAL A 220 -14.65 -8.12 -2.20
C VAL A 220 -15.78 -7.47 -1.41
N GLN A 221 -16.87 -8.20 -1.14
CA GLN A 221 -17.99 -7.69 -0.35
C GLN A 221 -17.58 -7.35 1.10
N ALA A 222 -16.79 -8.20 1.74
CA ALA A 222 -16.29 -7.93 3.09
C ALA A 222 -15.34 -6.71 3.13
N ARG A 223 -14.58 -6.45 2.06
CA ARG A 223 -13.76 -5.22 1.94
C ARG A 223 -14.63 -3.97 1.82
N ILE A 224 -15.72 -4.04 1.06
CA ILE A 224 -16.72 -2.95 1.00
C ILE A 224 -17.28 -2.69 2.40
N GLU A 225 -17.61 -3.73 3.16
CA GLU A 225 -18.13 -3.58 4.53
C GLU A 225 -17.14 -2.87 5.48
N VAL A 226 -15.84 -3.15 5.36
CA VAL A 226 -14.80 -2.43 6.14
C VAL A 226 -14.76 -0.96 5.75
N ARG A 227 -14.75 -0.65 4.45
CA ARG A 227 -14.80 0.73 3.94
C ARG A 227 -16.04 1.46 4.44
N ASP A 228 -17.21 0.83 4.32
CA ASP A 228 -18.47 1.44 4.72
C ASP A 228 -18.55 1.67 6.24
N ALA A 229 -17.99 0.77 7.05
CA ALA A 229 -17.85 0.97 8.50
C ALA A 229 -16.95 2.17 8.81
N ASN A 230 -15.82 2.33 8.11
CA ASN A 230 -14.97 3.51 8.23
C ASN A 230 -15.72 4.79 7.86
N GLU A 231 -16.45 4.81 6.76
CA GLU A 231 -17.20 6.00 6.32
C GLU A 231 -18.29 6.41 7.31
N ARG A 232 -19.04 5.43 7.85
CA ARG A 232 -20.00 5.71 8.93
C ARG A 232 -19.31 6.25 10.17
N GLY A 233 -18.14 5.69 10.53
CA GLY A 233 -17.31 6.18 11.62
C GLY A 233 -16.84 7.63 11.42
N ILE A 234 -16.41 7.99 10.21
CA ILE A 234 -16.02 9.36 9.88
C ILE A 234 -17.19 10.32 10.16
N LEU A 235 -18.38 10.00 9.65
CA LEU A 235 -19.56 10.82 9.83
C LEU A 235 -19.94 10.94 11.31
N ALA A 236 -20.06 9.81 12.02
CA ALA A 236 -20.47 9.79 13.42
C ALA A 236 -19.50 10.57 14.32
N ILE A 237 -18.18 10.39 14.16
CA ILE A 237 -17.18 11.11 14.96
C ILE A 237 -17.19 12.59 14.62
N SER A 238 -17.27 12.96 13.33
CA SER A 238 -17.33 14.37 12.93
C SER A 238 -18.55 15.11 13.50
N GLN A 239 -19.71 14.45 13.57
CA GLN A 239 -20.95 15.02 14.12
C GLN A 239 -20.90 15.23 15.63
N SER A 240 -20.05 14.48 16.33
CA SER A 240 -19.81 14.64 17.77
C SER A 240 -18.86 15.81 18.09
N LEU A 241 -18.17 16.38 17.10
CA LEU A 241 -17.23 17.47 17.27
C LEU A 241 -17.87 18.84 16.97
N PRO A 242 -17.49 19.91 17.68
CA PRO A 242 -17.89 21.27 17.33
C PRO A 242 -17.15 21.78 16.08
N GLU A 243 -17.70 22.79 15.42
CA GLU A 243 -16.94 23.55 14.41
C GLU A 243 -15.86 24.41 15.08
N PRO A 244 -14.66 24.58 14.47
CA PRO A 244 -14.24 24.11 13.14
C PRO A 244 -13.59 22.71 13.13
N LEU A 245 -13.56 22.00 14.27
CA LEU A 245 -12.89 20.70 14.39
C LEU A 245 -13.62 19.59 13.63
N SER A 246 -14.95 19.64 13.57
CA SER A 246 -15.76 18.73 12.76
C SER A 246 -15.32 18.72 11.30
N THR A 247 -15.27 19.89 10.66
CA THR A 247 -14.80 20.05 9.28
C THR A 247 -13.36 19.58 9.11
N LYS A 248 -12.46 19.96 10.03
CA LYS A 248 -11.04 19.53 9.98
C LYS A 248 -10.89 18.01 10.07
N PHE A 249 -11.69 17.35 10.91
CA PHE A 249 -11.71 15.90 11.05
C PHE A 249 -12.18 15.23 9.77
N MET A 250 -13.34 15.66 9.25
CA MET A 250 -13.90 15.15 8.00
C MET A 250 -12.90 15.30 6.85
N ASP A 251 -12.35 16.49 6.63
CA ASP A 251 -11.39 16.76 5.55
C ASP A 251 -10.13 15.89 5.66
N THR A 252 -9.58 15.74 6.87
CA THR A 252 -8.39 14.93 7.11
C THR A 252 -8.68 13.45 6.85
N ALA A 253 -9.83 12.96 7.31
CA ALA A 253 -10.25 11.58 7.10
C ALA A 253 -10.50 11.28 5.62
N MET A 254 -11.25 12.13 4.92
CA MET A 254 -11.55 11.98 3.50
C MET A 254 -10.30 12.10 2.63
N MET A 255 -9.34 12.97 3.00
CA MET A 255 -8.05 13.06 2.32
C MET A 255 -7.20 11.80 2.45
N ARG A 256 -7.22 11.14 3.61
CA ARG A 256 -6.51 9.86 3.83
C ARG A 256 -7.21 8.69 3.14
N ALA A 257 -8.54 8.64 3.25
CA ALA A 257 -9.37 7.59 2.66
C ALA A 257 -9.37 7.64 1.13
N TYR A 258 -9.47 8.84 0.57
CA TYR A 258 -9.62 9.09 -0.87
C TYR A 258 -8.67 10.17 -1.39
N PRO A 259 -7.34 9.91 -1.39
CA PRO A 259 -6.35 10.92 -1.79
C PRO A 259 -6.53 11.41 -3.23
N SER A 260 -7.00 10.54 -4.12
CA SER A 260 -7.27 10.91 -5.52
C SER A 260 -8.36 11.98 -5.63
N ALA A 261 -9.38 11.95 -4.77
CA ALA A 261 -10.48 12.91 -4.71
C ALA A 261 -10.13 14.16 -3.88
N PHE A 262 -9.58 14.03 -2.68
CA PHE A 262 -9.49 15.18 -1.75
C PHE A 262 -8.09 15.78 -1.58
N ARG A 263 -7.05 15.24 -2.23
CA ARG A 263 -5.71 15.84 -2.16
C ARG A 263 -5.72 17.24 -2.77
N ARG A 264 -5.14 18.20 -2.03
CA ARG A 264 -4.97 19.59 -2.47
C ARG A 264 -4.39 19.66 -3.88
N THR A 265 -5.12 20.31 -4.78
CA THR A 265 -4.72 20.41 -6.18
C THR A 265 -3.66 21.50 -6.39
N PRO A 266 -2.86 21.39 -7.47
CA PRO A 266 -2.02 22.48 -7.94
C PRO A 266 -2.75 23.82 -8.05
N ALA A 267 -3.90 23.86 -8.74
CA ALA A 267 -4.66 25.10 -8.93
C ALA A 267 -5.15 25.70 -7.60
N GLN A 268 -5.68 24.87 -6.69
CA GLN A 268 -6.10 25.30 -5.36
C GLN A 268 -4.97 25.99 -4.58
N ARG A 269 -3.72 25.51 -4.70
CA ARG A 269 -2.59 26.15 -4.04
C ARG A 269 -2.39 27.58 -4.53
N VAL A 270 -2.37 27.78 -5.84
CA VAL A 270 -2.09 29.11 -6.43
C VAL A 270 -3.24 30.08 -6.16
N LEU A 271 -4.50 29.63 -6.31
CA LEU A 271 -5.69 30.44 -6.04
C LEU A 271 -5.76 30.87 -4.57
N GLN A 272 -5.48 29.96 -3.64
CA GLN A 272 -5.47 30.29 -2.22
C GLN A 272 -4.31 31.22 -1.85
N THR A 273 -3.11 31.02 -2.41
CA THR A 273 -1.99 31.96 -2.21
C THR A 273 -2.35 33.35 -2.75
N ALA A 274 -3.03 33.44 -3.90
CA ALA A 274 -3.49 34.72 -4.43
C ALA A 274 -4.55 35.35 -3.51
N ALA A 275 -5.55 34.58 -3.07
CA ALA A 275 -6.62 35.09 -2.20
C ALA A 275 -6.12 35.52 -0.80
N ASN A 276 -5.00 34.98 -0.33
CA ASN A 276 -4.38 35.33 0.94
C ASN A 276 -3.36 36.48 0.82
N ASN A 277 -3.02 36.92 -0.39
CA ASN A 277 -2.11 38.05 -0.59
C ASN A 277 -2.81 39.34 -0.11
N THR A 278 -2.19 40.11 0.76
CA THR A 278 -2.78 41.36 1.31
C THR A 278 -2.32 42.62 0.57
N ASP A 279 -1.39 42.49 -0.37
CA ASP A 279 -0.78 43.64 -1.07
C ASP A 279 -1.61 44.14 -2.27
N TYR A 280 -2.70 43.44 -2.59
CA TYR A 280 -3.62 43.82 -3.66
C TYR A 280 -4.50 45.02 -3.27
N SER A 281 -5.00 45.73 -4.27
CA SER A 281 -6.07 46.72 -4.04
C SER A 281 -7.32 46.02 -3.51
N ALA A 282 -8.16 46.74 -2.77
CA ALA A 282 -9.39 46.17 -2.20
C ALA A 282 -10.33 45.54 -3.25
N GLU A 283 -10.39 46.14 -4.45
CA GLU A 283 -11.19 45.62 -5.57
C GLU A 283 -10.60 44.32 -6.13
N LEU A 284 -9.28 44.26 -6.34
CA LEU A 284 -8.60 43.05 -6.80
C LEU A 284 -8.68 41.93 -5.76
N GLN A 285 -8.55 42.28 -4.47
CA GLN A 285 -8.71 41.33 -3.37
C GLN A 285 -10.08 40.67 -3.38
N ALA A 286 -11.14 41.47 -3.54
CA ALA A 286 -12.51 40.98 -3.63
C ALA A 286 -12.70 40.08 -4.86
N ALA A 287 -12.16 40.47 -6.02
CA ALA A 287 -12.25 39.68 -7.25
C ALA A 287 -11.53 38.33 -7.14
N VAL A 288 -10.31 38.29 -6.58
CA VAL A 288 -9.54 37.05 -6.38
C VAL A 288 -10.20 36.16 -5.31
N GLY A 289 -10.73 36.75 -4.23
CA GLY A 289 -11.49 36.03 -3.21
C GLY A 289 -12.71 35.32 -3.79
N ALA A 290 -13.55 36.05 -4.55
CA ALA A 290 -14.71 35.48 -5.21
C ALA A 290 -14.35 34.37 -6.21
N LEU A 291 -13.27 34.54 -6.98
CA LEU A 291 -12.78 33.51 -7.90
C LEU A 291 -12.35 32.24 -7.16
N ASN A 292 -11.67 32.38 -6.02
CA ASN A 292 -11.25 31.25 -5.21
C ASN A 292 -12.44 30.53 -4.56
N GLU A 293 -13.44 31.26 -4.05
CA GLU A 293 -14.67 30.67 -3.51
C GLU A 293 -15.44 29.88 -4.57
N GLN A 294 -15.61 30.45 -5.76
CA GLN A 294 -16.26 29.77 -6.87
C GLN A 294 -15.51 28.49 -7.27
N TYR A 295 -14.18 28.56 -7.35
CA TYR A 295 -13.35 27.39 -7.63
C TYR A 295 -13.53 26.29 -6.58
N LEU A 296 -13.54 26.65 -5.30
CA LEU A 296 -13.69 25.67 -4.21
C LEU A 296 -15.06 24.98 -4.25
N LEU A 297 -16.12 25.71 -4.60
CA LEU A 297 -17.47 25.15 -4.76
C LEU A 297 -17.51 24.14 -5.92
N GLU A 298 -16.98 24.50 -7.10
CA GLU A 298 -16.94 23.59 -8.25
C GLU A 298 -15.98 22.41 -8.03
N LEU A 299 -14.87 22.64 -7.31
CA LEU A 299 -13.94 21.59 -6.90
C LEU A 299 -14.60 20.59 -5.96
N ALA A 300 -15.41 21.03 -5.00
CA ALA A 300 -16.14 20.14 -4.10
C ALA A 300 -17.07 19.21 -4.89
N ALA A 301 -17.86 19.75 -5.82
CA ALA A 301 -18.73 18.96 -6.69
C ALA A 301 -17.95 17.94 -7.55
N MET A 302 -16.78 18.31 -8.06
CA MET A 302 -15.89 17.38 -8.78
C MET A 302 -15.34 16.28 -7.87
N ASN A 303 -14.95 16.62 -6.63
CA ASN A 303 -14.45 15.63 -5.68
C ASN A 303 -15.53 14.62 -5.31
N ASP A 304 -16.78 15.05 -5.14
CA ASP A 304 -17.92 14.15 -4.90
C ASP A 304 -18.16 13.20 -6.08
N ARG A 305 -18.10 13.71 -7.32
CA ARG A 305 -18.18 12.86 -8.53
C ARG A 305 -17.06 11.82 -8.58
N ILE A 306 -15.83 12.20 -8.23
CA ILE A 306 -14.70 11.26 -8.18
C ILE A 306 -14.92 10.22 -7.08
N LEU A 307 -15.38 10.63 -5.90
CA LEU A 307 -15.66 9.74 -4.77
C LEU A 307 -16.72 8.70 -5.13
N ILE A 308 -17.85 9.12 -5.71
CA ILE A 308 -18.91 8.21 -6.19
C ILE A 308 -18.34 7.22 -7.20
N SER A 309 -17.60 7.71 -8.20
CA SER A 309 -16.97 6.87 -9.22
C SER A 309 -15.99 5.86 -8.60
N ILE A 310 -15.21 6.23 -7.58
CA ILE A 310 -14.31 5.32 -6.86
C ILE A 310 -15.12 4.23 -6.15
N ARG A 311 -16.15 4.60 -5.39
CA ARG A 311 -16.96 3.68 -4.61
C ARG A 311 -17.61 2.60 -5.46
N GLU A 312 -18.07 2.97 -6.66
CA GLU A 312 -18.70 2.09 -7.64
C GLU A 312 -17.68 1.24 -8.41
N ASN A 313 -16.59 1.84 -8.89
CA ASN A 313 -15.75 1.20 -9.90
C ASN A 313 -14.53 0.44 -9.34
N GLU A 314 -14.06 0.74 -8.12
CA GLU A 314 -12.99 -0.07 -7.52
C GLU A 314 -13.46 -1.50 -7.20
N PRO A 315 -14.63 -1.73 -6.55
CA PRO A 315 -15.14 -3.09 -6.37
C PRO A 315 -15.46 -3.78 -7.68
N GLU A 316 -16.05 -3.05 -8.65
CA GLU A 316 -16.36 -3.62 -9.97
C GLU A 316 -15.10 -4.04 -10.73
N GLN A 317 -13.99 -3.33 -10.55
CA GLN A 317 -12.69 -3.75 -11.08
C GLN A 317 -12.25 -5.09 -10.48
N GLU A 318 -12.41 -5.29 -9.17
CA GLU A 318 -12.09 -6.56 -8.52
C GLU A 318 -13.02 -7.69 -8.99
N PHE A 319 -14.32 -7.44 -9.12
CA PHE A 319 -15.25 -8.41 -9.72
C PHE A 319 -14.93 -8.72 -11.18
N ALA A 320 -14.49 -7.73 -11.96
CA ALA A 320 -14.00 -7.95 -13.32
C ALA A 320 -12.71 -8.80 -13.34
N ASN A 321 -11.81 -8.63 -12.37
CA ASN A 321 -10.63 -9.48 -12.23
C ASN A 321 -11.01 -10.93 -11.93
N ILE A 322 -11.99 -11.15 -11.05
CA ILE A 322 -12.53 -12.47 -10.74
C ILE A 322 -13.17 -13.10 -11.99
N ARG A 323 -14.06 -12.39 -12.70
CA ARG A 323 -14.66 -12.87 -13.95
C ARG A 323 -13.63 -13.18 -15.03
N ASN A 324 -12.58 -12.39 -15.13
CA ASN A 324 -11.48 -12.67 -16.07
C ASN A 324 -10.67 -13.90 -15.67
N ARG A 325 -10.67 -14.28 -14.40
CA ARG A 325 -10.07 -15.52 -13.94
C ARG A 325 -10.94 -16.71 -14.37
N GLU A 326 -12.25 -16.62 -14.15
CA GLU A 326 -13.23 -17.62 -14.65
C GLU A 326 -13.10 -17.84 -16.15
N ARG A 327 -13.11 -16.76 -16.94
CA ARG A 327 -12.90 -16.81 -18.40
C ARG A 327 -11.64 -17.58 -18.79
N LYS A 328 -10.54 -17.36 -18.07
CA LYS A 328 -9.27 -18.06 -18.36
C LYS A 328 -9.37 -19.56 -18.07
N LEU A 329 -10.12 -19.96 -17.05
CA LEU A 329 -10.37 -21.37 -16.74
C LEU A 329 -11.21 -22.02 -17.85
N ASP A 330 -12.15 -21.27 -18.43
CA ASP A 330 -12.97 -21.69 -19.56
C ASP A 330 -12.25 -21.60 -20.92
N GLY A 331 -11.01 -21.11 -20.96
CA GLY A 331 -10.23 -20.92 -22.18
C GLY A 331 -10.63 -19.69 -23.02
N GLU A 332 -11.41 -18.78 -22.45
CA GLU A 332 -11.83 -17.52 -23.07
C GLU A 332 -10.78 -16.40 -22.88
N GLU A 333 -10.86 -15.37 -23.74
CA GLU A 333 -10.02 -14.17 -23.62
C GLU A 333 -10.46 -13.27 -22.46
N SER A 334 -9.47 -12.69 -21.75
CA SER A 334 -9.74 -11.73 -20.68
C SER A 334 -10.22 -10.39 -21.23
N VAL A 335 -11.24 -9.80 -20.59
CA VAL A 335 -11.79 -8.49 -20.94
C VAL A 335 -11.20 -7.41 -20.05
N LYS A 336 -10.54 -6.41 -20.64
CA LYS A 336 -9.95 -5.31 -19.88
C LYS A 336 -11.04 -4.40 -19.28
N PHE A 337 -11.04 -4.24 -17.96
CA PHE A 337 -11.88 -3.25 -17.29
C PHE A 337 -11.35 -1.82 -17.52
N VAL A 338 -12.23 -0.89 -17.86
CA VAL A 338 -11.90 0.53 -18.08
C VAL A 338 -12.74 1.38 -17.12
N SER A 339 -12.11 1.85 -16.05
CA SER A 339 -12.77 2.72 -15.06
C SER A 339 -12.98 4.15 -15.62
N PRO A 340 -14.19 4.73 -15.46
CA PRO A 340 -14.48 6.12 -15.82
C PRO A 340 -13.78 7.13 -14.89
N THR A 341 -13.31 6.71 -13.71
CA THR A 341 -12.67 7.59 -12.70
C THR A 341 -11.51 8.40 -13.28
N LYS A 342 -10.74 7.84 -14.22
CA LYS A 342 -9.62 8.55 -14.86
C LYS A 342 -10.06 9.76 -15.68
N ALA A 343 -11.20 9.66 -16.37
CA ALA A 343 -11.75 10.76 -17.16
C ALA A 343 -12.20 11.91 -16.25
N ILE A 344 -12.91 11.59 -15.17
CA ILE A 344 -13.37 12.59 -14.17
C ILE A 344 -12.18 13.28 -13.49
N ILE A 345 -11.10 12.54 -13.18
CA ILE A 345 -9.87 13.15 -12.66
C ILE A 345 -9.22 14.10 -13.68
N SER A 346 -9.34 13.82 -14.99
CA SER A 346 -8.90 14.75 -16.04
C SER A 346 -9.74 16.01 -16.05
N GLU A 347 -11.08 15.88 -16.01
CA GLU A 347 -12.01 17.01 -15.93
C GLU A 347 -11.68 17.92 -14.73
N ARG A 348 -11.38 17.35 -13.56
CA ARG A 348 -10.96 18.14 -12.39
C ARG A 348 -9.65 18.92 -12.63
N LYS A 349 -8.70 18.34 -13.37
CA LYS A 349 -7.45 19.05 -13.71
C LYS A 349 -7.72 20.19 -14.68
N GLU A 350 -8.58 19.97 -15.66
CA GLU A 350 -8.99 20.98 -16.65
C GLU A 350 -9.72 22.14 -15.99
N LEU A 351 -10.63 21.85 -15.04
CA LEU A 351 -11.26 22.87 -14.18
C LEU A 351 -10.19 23.76 -13.52
N GLY A 352 -9.19 23.15 -12.90
CA GLY A 352 -8.10 23.91 -12.28
C GLY A 352 -7.33 24.79 -13.26
N LEU A 353 -7.07 24.32 -14.49
CA LEU A 353 -6.40 25.11 -15.53
C LEU A 353 -7.24 26.30 -15.98
N GLU A 354 -8.55 26.14 -16.09
CA GLU A 354 -9.47 27.21 -16.46
C GLU A 354 -9.46 28.34 -15.43
N TYR A 355 -9.56 28.01 -14.15
CA TYR A 355 -9.52 29.02 -13.08
C TYR A 355 -8.16 29.71 -12.96
N ILE A 356 -7.07 29.00 -13.22
CA ILE A 356 -5.74 29.61 -13.27
C ILE A 356 -5.63 30.59 -14.44
N LYS A 357 -6.25 30.30 -15.57
CA LYS A 357 -6.32 31.24 -16.70
C LYS A 357 -7.09 32.51 -16.30
N ARG A 358 -8.25 32.37 -15.65
CA ARG A 358 -9.04 33.52 -15.15
C ARG A 358 -8.24 34.35 -14.14
N LEU A 359 -7.51 33.70 -13.22
CA LEU A 359 -6.63 34.39 -12.27
C LEU A 359 -5.54 35.21 -12.97
N ARG A 360 -4.96 34.67 -14.05
CA ARG A 360 -3.95 35.39 -14.86
C ARG A 360 -4.52 36.59 -15.62
N GLU A 361 -5.81 36.62 -15.88
CA GLU A 361 -6.47 37.77 -16.51
C GLU A 361 -6.72 38.89 -15.49
N LEU A 362 -6.82 38.55 -14.20
CA LEU A 362 -6.95 39.53 -13.10
C LEU A 362 -5.61 40.09 -12.62
N LEU A 363 -4.54 39.29 -12.64
CA LEU A 363 -3.23 39.66 -12.11
C LEU A 363 -2.26 40.11 -13.21
N SER A 364 -1.34 41.01 -12.87
CA SER A 364 -0.20 41.29 -13.75
C SER A 364 0.69 40.04 -13.88
N PRO A 365 1.46 39.90 -14.98
CA PRO A 365 2.40 38.79 -15.13
C PRO A 365 3.43 38.69 -13.99
N GLU A 366 3.83 39.83 -13.42
CA GLU A 366 4.78 39.90 -12.30
C GLU A 366 4.12 39.35 -11.02
N GLN A 367 2.96 39.89 -10.66
CA GLN A 367 2.17 39.45 -9.51
C GLN A 367 1.85 37.94 -9.57
N PHE A 368 1.48 37.44 -10.75
CA PHE A 368 1.19 36.02 -10.93
C PHE A 368 2.43 35.13 -10.75
N ASN A 369 3.60 35.58 -11.22
CA ASN A 369 4.84 34.79 -11.14
C ASN A 369 5.43 34.75 -9.71
N GLU A 370 5.07 35.71 -8.86
CA GLU A 370 5.43 35.74 -7.44
C GLU A 370 4.64 34.71 -6.62
N LEU A 371 3.49 34.26 -7.10
CA LEU A 371 2.66 33.28 -6.40
C LEU A 371 3.33 31.90 -6.29
N GLU A 372 3.20 31.29 -5.12
CA GLU A 372 3.73 29.96 -4.85
C GLU A 372 3.14 28.90 -5.79
N GLY A 373 4.00 28.25 -6.57
CA GLY A 373 3.60 27.20 -7.50
C GLY A 373 2.96 27.69 -8.81
N ALA A 374 2.90 28.99 -9.06
CA ALA A 374 2.38 29.54 -10.32
C ALA A 374 3.31 29.32 -11.52
N ARG A 375 4.62 29.16 -11.29
CA ARG A 375 5.64 28.94 -12.33
C ARG A 375 5.34 27.77 -13.28
N ARG A 376 4.61 26.74 -12.83
CA ARG A 376 4.21 25.59 -13.68
C ARG A 376 3.11 25.93 -14.70
N PHE A 377 2.43 27.05 -14.52
CA PHE A 377 1.35 27.54 -15.37
C PHE A 377 1.74 28.81 -16.15
N ALA A 378 2.97 29.30 -15.92
CA ALA A 378 3.54 30.34 -16.76
C ALA A 378 3.72 29.79 -18.18
N PRO A 379 3.48 30.62 -19.22
CA PRO A 379 3.84 30.24 -20.58
C PRO A 379 5.30 29.81 -20.60
N PRO A 380 5.68 28.79 -21.39
CA PRO A 380 7.08 28.52 -21.65
C PRO A 380 7.71 29.85 -22.06
N THR A 381 8.66 30.35 -21.30
CA THR A 381 9.42 31.52 -21.74
C THR A 381 10.03 31.09 -23.06
N THR A 382 9.63 31.76 -24.14
CA THR A 382 10.35 31.71 -25.41
C THR A 382 11.76 32.06 -25.03
N ARG A 383 12.64 31.05 -24.94
CA ARG A 383 14.07 31.27 -24.92
C ARG A 383 14.33 32.00 -26.23
N THR A 384 14.44 33.31 -26.14
CA THR A 384 14.97 34.16 -27.18
C THR A 384 16.37 33.61 -27.44
N ASN A 385 16.48 32.79 -28.49
CA ASN A 385 17.75 32.42 -29.07
C ASN A 385 18.37 33.74 -29.58
N GLY A 386 19.19 34.38 -28.74
CA GLY A 386 19.81 35.64 -29.10
C GLY A 386 20.71 36.21 -28.00
N GLN A 387 22.01 35.92 -28.12
CA GLN A 387 23.17 36.66 -27.58
C GLN A 387 23.40 36.58 -26.05
N GLY A 388 24.52 36.06 -25.54
CA GLY A 388 25.72 35.53 -26.17
C GLY A 388 26.57 34.82 -25.12
N ARG A 389 27.07 33.63 -25.49
CA ARG A 389 28.29 33.09 -24.89
C ARG A 389 29.25 32.89 -26.04
N ILE A 390 30.25 33.74 -26.09
CA ILE A 390 31.43 33.58 -26.93
C ILE A 390 32.04 32.22 -26.56
N SER A 391 31.97 31.27 -27.48
CA SER A 391 32.82 30.08 -27.44
C SER A 391 34.03 30.37 -28.31
N ASP A 392 35.20 30.48 -27.67
CA ASP A 392 36.45 30.17 -28.33
C ASP A 392 36.58 28.64 -28.46
N GLY A 393 37.04 28.21 -29.63
CA GLY A 393 37.76 26.95 -29.75
C GLY A 393 37.04 25.79 -30.46
N SER A 394 37.13 25.80 -31.79
CA SER A 394 37.42 24.64 -32.65
C SER A 394 36.39 23.50 -32.73
N GLY A 395 35.62 23.50 -33.83
CA GLY A 395 34.73 22.41 -34.21
C GLY A 395 35.35 21.34 -35.11
N SER A 396 34.62 20.23 -35.24
CA SER A 396 34.28 19.51 -36.49
C SER A 396 33.29 18.38 -36.08
N ALA A 397 31.97 18.55 -36.23
CA ALA A 397 31.14 18.24 -37.42
C ALA A 397 31.23 16.73 -37.81
N THR A 398 30.16 15.92 -37.88
CA THR A 398 28.86 16.12 -38.54
C THR A 398 27.84 15.02 -38.17
N ASN A 399 26.56 15.42 -38.04
CA ASN A 399 25.29 14.84 -38.56
C ASN A 399 24.89 13.36 -38.35
N ILE A 400 23.62 12.90 -38.30
CA ILE A 400 22.22 13.40 -38.19
C ILE A 400 21.34 12.12 -38.03
N SER A 401 20.08 12.27 -37.58
CA SER A 401 18.92 11.34 -37.66
C SER A 401 18.78 10.34 -36.49
N ALA A 402 17.73 10.43 -35.66
CA ALA A 402 16.29 10.23 -35.89
C ALA A 402 15.89 8.75 -35.95
N GLY A 403 15.11 8.31 -34.96
CA GLY A 403 14.31 7.09 -35.05
C GLY A 403 14.42 6.15 -33.84
N GLY A 404 13.28 5.95 -33.16
CA GLY A 404 12.83 4.61 -32.76
C GLY A 404 13.45 3.94 -31.54
N THR A 405 12.55 3.63 -30.59
CA THR A 405 12.44 2.32 -29.89
C THR A 405 13.62 1.77 -29.09
N GLY A 406 13.34 1.43 -27.84
CA GLY A 406 13.86 0.19 -27.25
C GLY A 406 14.80 0.34 -26.06
N GLN A 407 14.31 -0.16 -24.92
CA GLN A 407 15.00 -1.05 -23.98
C GLN A 407 16.20 -0.57 -23.14
N SER A 408 16.02 -0.85 -21.84
CA SER A 408 17.01 -1.30 -20.84
C SER A 408 18.26 -0.45 -20.60
N LYS A 409 18.27 0.27 -19.47
CA LYS A 409 19.50 0.56 -18.74
C LYS A 409 19.61 -0.36 -17.54
N ASP A 410 20.47 -1.34 -17.70
CA ASP A 410 21.03 -2.17 -16.65
C ASP A 410 21.98 -1.34 -15.78
N ARG A 411 21.98 -1.63 -14.48
CA ARG A 411 22.70 -0.90 -13.43
C ARG A 411 24.12 -1.46 -13.24
N GLY A 412 25.07 -0.53 -13.23
CA GLY A 412 26.34 -0.48 -12.48
C GLY A 412 26.99 -1.77 -11.98
N MET A 413 28.12 -2.13 -12.61
CA MET A 413 29.18 -2.96 -12.02
C MET A 413 29.98 -2.18 -10.96
N MET A 414 30.22 -2.82 -9.82
CA MET A 414 31.22 -2.42 -8.82
C MET A 414 32.63 -2.96 -9.18
N PRO A 415 33.71 -2.34 -8.67
CA PRO A 415 35.08 -2.65 -9.08
C PRO A 415 35.72 -3.81 -8.31
N ALA A 416 36.65 -4.46 -9.00
CA ALA A 416 37.37 -5.67 -8.63
C ALA A 416 38.45 -5.46 -7.54
N GLY A 417 38.47 -6.37 -6.56
CA GLY A 417 39.55 -6.56 -5.59
C GLY A 417 40.43 -7.78 -5.92
N LYS A 418 41.74 -7.55 -5.93
CA LYS A 418 42.86 -8.46 -6.24
C LYS A 418 42.90 -9.76 -5.41
N LYS A 419 43.33 -10.87 -6.04
CA LYS A 419 44.02 -12.01 -5.40
C LYS A 419 45.46 -12.13 -5.94
N PRO A 420 46.49 -12.40 -5.12
CA PRO A 420 47.72 -13.07 -5.57
C PRO A 420 47.46 -14.60 -5.49
N GLY A 421 48.00 -15.52 -6.30
CA GLY A 421 49.24 -15.57 -7.05
C GLY A 421 49.84 -16.99 -6.88
N ARG A 422 49.89 -17.78 -7.97
CA ARG A 422 50.89 -18.84 -8.31
C ARG A 422 50.64 -20.24 -7.69
N ASP A 423 50.63 -21.35 -8.44
CA ASP A 423 51.71 -21.92 -9.25
C ASP A 423 51.27 -22.67 -10.55
N PRO A 424 52.15 -22.81 -11.57
CA PRO A 424 51.90 -23.55 -12.81
C PRO A 424 52.77 -24.81 -12.91
N ASN A 425 52.19 -26.01 -12.82
CA ASN A 425 52.67 -27.22 -13.51
C ASN A 425 51.74 -28.41 -13.23
N SER A 426 50.90 -28.78 -14.19
CA SER A 426 50.81 -30.18 -14.61
C SER A 426 50.03 -30.27 -15.90
N ASP A 427 50.70 -30.95 -16.80
CA ASP A 427 50.43 -31.12 -18.21
C ASP A 427 49.49 -32.33 -18.40
N VAL A 428 49.10 -32.56 -19.66
CA VAL A 428 48.71 -33.88 -20.20
C VAL A 428 47.21 -34.27 -20.20
N THR A 429 46.58 -33.88 -21.33
CA THR A 429 45.81 -34.74 -22.27
C THR A 429 44.29 -34.93 -22.19
N ASN A 430 43.74 -34.77 -23.40
CA ASN A 430 42.88 -35.69 -24.15
C ASN A 430 41.35 -35.50 -24.17
N ASN A 431 40.94 -35.08 -25.37
CA ASN A 431 39.98 -35.74 -26.27
C ASN A 431 38.46 -35.49 -26.14
N LYS A 432 37.98 -34.94 -27.27
CA LYS A 432 36.79 -35.32 -28.06
C LYS A 432 35.40 -34.85 -27.62
N LYS A 433 34.93 -33.87 -28.40
CA LYS A 433 33.53 -33.66 -28.85
C LYS A 433 32.82 -34.97 -29.22
N PRO A 434 31.47 -34.93 -29.16
CA PRO A 434 30.73 -35.10 -30.41
C PRO A 434 29.67 -34.02 -30.68
N LYS A 435 29.57 -33.67 -31.96
CA LYS A 435 28.41 -33.02 -32.61
C LYS A 435 27.37 -34.10 -32.93
N GLY A 436 26.09 -33.74 -32.92
CA GLY A 436 25.07 -34.51 -33.64
C GLY A 436 23.65 -33.99 -33.42
N LYS A 437 23.21 -33.03 -34.24
CA LYS A 437 21.80 -32.66 -34.41
C LYS A 437 21.20 -33.54 -35.52
N SER A 438 20.12 -34.26 -35.26
CA SER A 438 19.26 -34.85 -36.29
C SER A 438 17.94 -34.08 -36.36
N LYS A 439 17.60 -33.63 -37.58
CA LYS A 439 16.29 -33.05 -37.94
C LYS A 439 15.37 -34.20 -38.34
N GLY A 440 14.17 -34.26 -37.75
CA GLY A 440 13.08 -35.11 -38.22
C GLY A 440 12.32 -34.48 -39.41
N PRO A 441 11.72 -35.28 -40.30
CA PRO A 441 11.11 -34.81 -41.54
C PRO A 441 9.66 -34.37 -41.36
N ARG A 442 9.22 -33.49 -42.27
CA ARG A 442 7.83 -33.01 -42.45
C ARG A 442 7.00 -34.04 -43.23
N ARG A 443 5.75 -34.21 -42.75
CA ARG A 443 4.45 -34.45 -43.42
C ARG A 443 4.35 -35.51 -44.53
N ASP A 444 3.34 -36.38 -44.37
CA ASP A 444 2.03 -36.18 -45.00
C ASP A 444 0.91 -36.39 -43.97
#